data_AF-A0A845R663-F1
#
_entry.id   AF-A0A845R663-F1
#
_cell.length_a   1.000
_cell.length_b   1.000
_cell.length_c   1.000
_cell.angle_alpha   90.00
_cell.angle_beta   90.00
_cell.angle_gamma   90.00
#
_symmetry.space_group_name_H-M   'P 1'
#
loop_
_entity.id
_entity.type
_entity.pdbx_description
1 polymer ?
#
loop_
_entity_poly.entity_id
_entity_poly.type
_entity_poly.pdbx_seq_one_letter_code
_entity_poly.pdbx_strand_id
1 'polypeptide(L)'
;MKTVGIVCEGPTDFVILRSVIDTITGEKNEYRRIQPEQNVCGQYGNGWKGVWKWCQNHSEILAQYMKDAQPVLDFLVVQLDGDVSRKEKPVHCKCDSIKCDFRGISNPLMCDINSCPIVLPCQEHGAPVTGYISHLKGLINSLLNQSDDVCVAIPCDSLETWIVAAYDGLKNVEFVESPWEKIIAHGKSYHDIRIAGGKKRPVIFQRFAPIVCERWNKITKLCESARDFEECILKQFK
;
A
#
# COMPACT_ATOMS: atom_id res chain seq x y z
N MET A 1 5.25 -5.66 22.05
CA MET A 1 6.29 -5.35 21.05
C MET A 1 6.33 -6.51 20.07
N LYS A 2 6.14 -6.23 18.78
CA LYS A 2 6.24 -7.21 17.69
C LYS A 2 7.34 -6.84 16.69
N THR A 3 7.84 -7.83 15.95
CA THR A 3 8.70 -7.66 14.79
C THR A 3 7.87 -7.69 13.53
N VAL A 4 7.81 -6.56 12.83
CA VAL A 4 6.97 -6.36 11.64
C VAL A 4 7.83 -6.27 10.39
N GLY A 5 7.59 -7.17 9.44
CA GLY A 5 8.15 -7.04 8.10
C GLY A 5 7.34 -6.06 7.27
N ILE A 6 7.98 -5.14 6.54
CA ILE A 6 7.29 -4.20 5.64
C ILE A 6 7.79 -4.37 4.20
N VAL A 7 6.86 -4.63 3.29
CA VAL A 7 7.02 -4.66 1.83
C VAL A 7 6.15 -3.55 1.26
N CYS A 8 6.73 -2.46 0.79
CA CYS A 8 6.02 -1.29 0.30
C CYS A 8 6.66 -0.74 -0.99
N GLU A 9 5.96 0.14 -1.71
CA GLU A 9 6.42 0.64 -3.01
C GLU A 9 7.68 1.50 -2.91
N GLY A 10 7.71 2.37 -1.91
CA GLY A 10 8.71 3.41 -1.78
C GLY A 10 9.23 3.61 -0.37
N PRO A 11 10.41 4.25 -0.25
CA PRO A 11 11.03 4.49 1.05
C PRO A 11 10.27 5.54 1.87
N THR A 12 9.41 6.33 1.22
CA THR A 12 8.48 7.28 1.85
C THR A 12 7.32 6.56 2.52
N ASP A 13 6.82 5.50 1.89
CA ASP A 13 5.69 4.70 2.39
C ASP A 13 6.06 3.98 3.67
N PHE A 14 7.26 3.39 3.68
CA PHE A 14 7.84 2.78 4.88
C PHE A 14 7.83 3.72 6.10
N VAL A 15 8.10 5.02 5.90
CA VAL A 15 8.14 6.00 6.99
C VAL A 15 6.75 6.23 7.59
N ILE A 16 5.71 6.30 6.76
CA ILE A 16 4.34 6.49 7.22
C ILE A 16 3.82 5.23 7.87
N LEU A 17 3.94 4.08 7.20
CA LEU A 17 3.45 2.78 7.68
C LEU A 17 3.99 2.45 9.07
N ARG A 18 5.31 2.53 9.28
CA ARG A 18 5.89 2.25 10.61
C ARG A 18 5.31 3.15 11.70
N SER A 19 5.15 4.45 11.41
CA SER A 19 4.72 5.44 12.41
C SER A 19 3.24 5.23 12.75
N VAL A 20 2.44 4.89 11.75
CA VAL A 20 1.02 4.56 11.91
C VAL A 20 0.83 3.24 12.66
N ILE A 21 1.62 2.21 12.38
CA ILE A 21 1.53 0.92 13.11
C ILE A 21 1.83 1.11 14.59
N ASP A 22 2.88 1.85 14.95
CA ASP A 22 3.17 2.20 16.35
C ASP A 22 2.01 2.98 16.98
N THR A 23 1.34 3.83 16.21
CA THR A 23 0.18 4.59 16.68
C THR A 23 -1.05 3.71 16.93
N ILE A 24 -1.36 2.80 16.00
CA ILE A 24 -2.49 1.87 16.11
C ILE A 24 -2.30 0.93 17.30
N THR A 25 -1.07 0.44 17.49
CA THR A 25 -0.75 -0.56 18.51
C THR A 25 -0.51 0.06 19.90
N GLY A 26 -0.24 1.36 19.96
CA GLY A 26 0.05 2.07 21.21
C GLY A 26 1.43 1.76 21.80
N GLU A 27 2.28 1.04 21.07
CA GLU A 27 3.64 0.67 21.49
C GLU A 27 4.63 0.78 20.33
N LYS A 28 5.93 0.81 20.65
CA LYS A 28 6.98 0.76 19.64
C LYS A 28 7.24 -0.68 19.22
N ASN A 29 7.29 -0.91 17.92
CA ASN A 29 7.59 -2.21 17.32
C ASN A 29 8.97 -2.23 16.67
N GLU A 30 9.49 -3.44 16.43
CA GLU A 30 10.68 -3.65 15.62
C GLU A 30 10.28 -3.78 14.15
N TYR A 31 11.03 -3.12 13.25
CA TYR A 31 10.66 -3.04 11.84
C TYR A 31 11.78 -3.56 10.94
N ARG A 32 11.45 -4.56 10.13
CA ARG A 32 12.31 -5.00 9.04
C ARG A 32 11.81 -4.42 7.73
N ARG A 33 12.59 -3.51 7.14
CA ARG A 33 12.36 -3.08 5.75
C ARG A 33 12.78 -4.20 4.83
N ILE A 34 11.79 -4.87 4.23
CA ILE A 34 12.00 -5.95 3.27
C ILE A 34 12.04 -5.37 1.85
N GLN A 35 11.08 -4.50 1.54
CA GLN A 35 11.00 -3.78 0.26
C GLN A 35 10.43 -2.37 0.55
N PRO A 36 10.97 -1.28 -0.05
CA PRO A 36 12.05 -1.28 -1.02
C PRO A 36 13.42 -1.59 -0.42
N GLU A 37 14.28 -2.22 -1.21
CA GLU A 37 15.68 -2.41 -0.90
C GLU A 37 16.38 -1.04 -0.75
N GLN A 38 17.38 -0.96 0.15
CA GLN A 38 18.09 0.32 0.39
C GLN A 38 18.90 0.78 -0.83
N ASN A 39 19.27 -0.13 -1.72
CA ASN A 39 20.05 0.14 -2.91
C ASN A 39 19.16 0.18 -4.16
N VAL A 40 19.36 1.19 -5.00
CA VAL A 40 18.61 1.39 -6.26
C VAL A 40 18.84 0.25 -7.27
N CYS A 41 19.92 -0.52 -7.10
CA CYS A 41 20.22 -1.76 -7.83
C CYS A 41 19.67 -3.02 -7.16
N GLY A 42 18.70 -2.87 -6.26
CA GLY A 42 18.05 -3.99 -5.58
C GLY A 42 17.51 -5.04 -6.54
N GLN A 43 17.46 -6.30 -6.09
CA GLN A 43 16.96 -7.46 -6.82
C GLN A 43 15.55 -7.23 -7.42
N TYR A 44 14.73 -6.40 -6.78
CA TYR A 44 13.33 -6.17 -7.15
C TYR A 44 13.05 -4.82 -7.82
N GLY A 45 13.98 -3.86 -7.74
CA GLY A 45 13.73 -2.46 -8.13
C GLY A 45 12.77 -1.75 -7.17
N ASN A 46 12.35 -0.51 -7.48
CA ASN A 46 11.41 0.26 -6.66
C ASN A 46 10.01 0.35 -7.30
N GLY A 47 9.00 0.70 -6.49
CA GLY A 47 7.60 0.84 -6.92
C GLY A 47 6.81 -0.47 -6.88
N TRP A 48 5.56 -0.41 -7.36
CA TRP A 48 4.61 -1.52 -7.39
C TRP A 48 5.16 -2.84 -7.97
N LYS A 49 6.00 -2.77 -9.01
CA LYS A 49 6.63 -3.96 -9.62
C LYS A 49 7.56 -4.69 -8.65
N GLY A 50 8.25 -3.95 -7.78
CA GLY A 50 9.14 -4.52 -6.79
C GLY A 50 8.38 -5.23 -5.67
N VAL A 51 7.29 -4.62 -5.17
CA VAL A 51 6.39 -5.23 -4.19
C VAL A 51 5.85 -6.56 -4.71
N TRP A 52 5.36 -6.55 -5.94
CA TRP A 52 4.79 -7.75 -6.54
C TRP A 52 5.84 -8.82 -6.85
N LYS A 53 6.98 -8.49 -7.45
CA LYS A 53 8.07 -9.47 -7.68
C LYS A 53 8.55 -10.10 -6.37
N TRP A 54 8.57 -9.32 -5.29
CA TRP A 54 8.83 -9.86 -3.95
C TRP A 54 7.74 -10.87 -3.54
N CYS A 55 6.46 -10.52 -3.63
CA CYS A 55 5.36 -11.41 -3.28
C CYS A 55 5.39 -12.73 -4.08
N GLN A 56 5.70 -12.67 -5.38
CA GLN A 56 5.81 -13.85 -6.23
C GLN A 56 6.95 -14.78 -5.81
N ASN A 57 8.12 -14.22 -5.49
CA ASN A 57 9.28 -15.01 -5.11
C ASN A 57 9.15 -15.65 -3.72
N HIS A 58 8.28 -15.11 -2.88
CA HIS A 58 8.13 -15.54 -1.49
C HIS A 58 6.81 -16.28 -1.21
N SER A 59 5.91 -16.42 -2.19
CA SER A 59 4.58 -17.01 -1.97
C SER A 59 4.62 -18.44 -1.43
N GLU A 60 5.47 -19.30 -2.01
CA GLU A 60 5.61 -20.70 -1.61
C GLU A 60 6.41 -20.89 -0.32
N ILE A 61 7.28 -19.92 0.00
CA ILE A 61 8.21 -19.98 1.12
C ILE A 61 7.86 -19.02 2.25
N LEU A 62 6.73 -18.32 2.20
CA LEU A 62 6.43 -17.19 3.09
C LEU A 62 6.50 -17.58 4.57
N ALA A 63 5.86 -18.68 4.94
CA ALA A 63 5.84 -19.17 6.31
C ALA A 63 7.26 -19.53 6.81
N GLN A 64 8.11 -20.10 5.94
CA GLN A 64 9.49 -20.41 6.27
C GLN A 64 10.34 -19.14 6.35
N TYR A 65 10.17 -18.22 5.41
CA TYR A 65 10.85 -16.92 5.37
C TYR A 65 10.61 -16.11 6.65
N MET A 66 9.37 -16.08 7.13
CA MET A 66 9.01 -15.36 8.36
C MET A 66 9.65 -15.98 9.60
N LYS A 67 9.72 -17.32 9.65
CA LYS A 67 10.37 -18.07 10.76
C LYS A 67 11.89 -17.96 10.75
N ASP A 68 12.50 -17.95 9.57
CA ASP A 68 13.96 -17.89 9.41
C ASP A 68 14.51 -16.47 9.49
N ALA A 69 13.64 -15.47 9.43
CA ALA A 69 14.01 -14.09 9.65
C ALA A 69 14.67 -13.92 11.02
N GLN A 70 15.68 -13.03 11.08
CA GLN A 70 16.29 -12.64 12.34
C GLN A 70 16.24 -11.11 12.50
N PRO A 71 15.53 -10.59 13.52
CA PRO A 71 14.58 -11.31 14.39
C PRO A 71 13.42 -11.95 13.61
N VAL A 72 12.79 -12.97 14.20
CA VAL A 72 11.64 -13.68 13.63
C VAL A 72 10.50 -12.69 13.40
N LEU A 73 9.85 -12.76 12.23
CA LEU A 73 8.73 -11.87 11.92
C LEU A 73 7.45 -12.39 12.56
N ASP A 74 6.76 -11.54 13.32
CA ASP A 74 5.44 -11.85 13.87
C ASP A 74 4.35 -11.76 12.80
N PHE A 75 4.42 -10.74 11.93
CA PHE A 75 3.53 -10.59 10.78
C PHE A 75 4.16 -9.71 9.70
N LEU A 76 3.56 -9.73 8.51
CA LEU A 76 3.99 -8.97 7.34
C LEU A 76 2.97 -7.88 7.00
N VAL A 77 3.45 -6.68 6.69
CA VAL A 77 2.66 -5.63 6.04
C VAL A 77 3.08 -5.53 4.58
N VAL A 78 2.12 -5.70 3.67
CA VAL A 78 2.32 -5.48 2.24
C VAL A 78 1.50 -4.28 1.80
N GLN A 79 2.18 -3.27 1.25
CA GLN A 79 1.54 -2.04 0.77
C GLN A 79 1.71 -1.91 -0.74
N LEU A 80 0.61 -1.56 -1.41
CA LEU A 80 0.55 -1.25 -2.84
C LEU A 80 -0.37 -0.03 -3.04
N ASP A 81 0.05 0.94 -3.85
CA ASP A 81 -0.73 2.12 -4.17
C ASP A 81 -1.91 1.75 -5.06
N GLY A 82 -3.08 2.34 -4.80
CA GLY A 82 -4.26 2.21 -5.64
C GLY A 82 -4.14 2.92 -7.00
N ASP A 83 -3.08 3.68 -7.25
CA ASP A 83 -2.82 4.16 -8.61
C ASP A 83 -2.36 3.05 -9.56
N VAL A 84 -1.96 1.87 -9.05
CA VAL A 84 -1.52 0.72 -9.84
C VAL A 84 -2.59 0.24 -10.83
N SER A 85 -3.87 0.43 -10.49
CA SER A 85 -4.98 0.11 -11.39
C SER A 85 -5.04 0.98 -12.65
N ARG A 86 -4.41 2.16 -12.62
CA ARG A 86 -4.38 3.15 -13.71
C ARG A 86 -3.02 3.28 -14.39
N LYS A 87 -1.96 2.65 -13.85
CA LYS A 87 -0.60 2.71 -14.39
C LYS A 87 -0.45 1.88 -15.69
N GLU A 88 0.70 2.06 -16.35
CA GLU A 88 1.09 1.71 -17.74
C GLU A 88 0.67 0.33 -18.31
N LYS A 89 0.13 -0.59 -17.52
CA LYS A 89 -0.43 -1.86 -17.99
C LYS A 89 -1.84 -2.05 -17.43
N PRO A 90 -2.84 -2.41 -18.26
CA PRO A 90 -4.16 -2.76 -17.77
C PRO A 90 -4.07 -4.03 -16.91
N VAL A 91 -4.15 -3.88 -15.59
CA VAL A 91 -4.40 -5.00 -14.68
C VAL A 91 -5.85 -5.43 -14.93
N HIS A 92 -6.09 -6.73 -15.10
CA HIS A 92 -7.45 -7.23 -15.38
C HIS A 92 -8.14 -7.81 -14.15
N CYS A 93 -9.47 -7.96 -14.16
CA CYS A 93 -10.15 -8.71 -13.11
C CYS A 93 -10.12 -10.22 -13.42
N LYS A 94 -10.22 -11.07 -12.39
CA LYS A 94 -10.58 -12.50 -12.51
C LYS A 94 -12.09 -12.76 -12.48
N CYS A 95 -12.90 -11.70 -12.48
CA CYS A 95 -14.35 -11.73 -12.39
C CYS A 95 -15.00 -12.54 -13.52
N ASP A 96 -16.20 -13.09 -13.29
CA ASP A 96 -16.98 -13.75 -14.35
C ASP A 96 -17.47 -12.80 -15.43
N SER A 97 -17.71 -11.54 -15.06
CA SER A 97 -18.09 -10.46 -15.97
C SER A 97 -17.04 -10.13 -17.04
N ILE A 98 -15.83 -10.69 -16.92
CA ILE A 98 -14.67 -10.39 -17.74
C ILE A 98 -14.35 -11.56 -18.68
N LYS A 99 -14.36 -11.30 -20.00
CA LYS A 99 -13.82 -12.22 -21.01
C LYS A 99 -12.32 -11.99 -21.17
N CYS A 100 -11.52 -12.90 -20.64
CA CYS A 100 -10.06 -12.90 -20.79
C CYS A 100 -9.59 -14.34 -20.98
N ASP A 101 -8.90 -14.62 -22.09
CA ASP A 101 -8.37 -15.95 -22.42
C ASP A 101 -7.29 -16.43 -21.43
N PHE A 102 -6.74 -15.51 -20.64
CA PHE A 102 -5.70 -15.76 -19.64
C PHE A 102 -6.25 -15.84 -18.22
N ARG A 103 -7.58 -15.78 -18.08
CA ARG A 103 -8.25 -15.95 -16.79
C ARG A 103 -7.90 -17.32 -16.20
N GLY A 104 -7.38 -17.31 -14.97
CA GLY A 104 -6.95 -18.53 -14.29
C GLY A 104 -5.63 -19.10 -14.78
N ILE A 105 -5.05 -18.56 -15.86
CA ILE A 105 -3.74 -18.93 -16.39
C ILE A 105 -2.66 -18.03 -15.79
N SER A 106 -2.88 -16.70 -15.78
CA SER A 106 -1.98 -15.73 -15.17
C SER A 106 -2.66 -14.96 -14.04
N ASN A 107 -1.87 -14.54 -13.04
CA ASN A 107 -2.36 -13.53 -12.10
C ASN A 107 -2.53 -12.21 -12.88
N PRO A 108 -3.62 -11.45 -12.69
CA PRO A 108 -3.83 -10.23 -13.44
C PRO A 108 -2.78 -9.15 -13.28
N LEU A 109 -2.09 -9.11 -12.13
CA LEU A 109 -0.93 -8.24 -11.96
C LEU A 109 0.20 -8.69 -12.92
N MET A 110 0.35 -10.01 -13.14
CA MET A 110 1.34 -10.67 -14.00
C MET A 110 0.99 -10.76 -15.50
N CYS A 111 -0.09 -10.13 -15.95
CA CYS A 111 -0.51 -10.27 -17.33
C CYS A 111 0.25 -9.32 -18.24
N ASP A 112 1.09 -9.86 -19.12
CA ASP A 112 1.89 -9.09 -20.10
C ASP A 112 1.14 -8.79 -21.40
N ILE A 113 -0.19 -8.81 -21.37
CA ILE A 113 -1.01 -8.75 -22.58
C ILE A 113 -1.60 -7.35 -22.75
N ASN A 114 -1.21 -6.72 -23.85
CA ASN A 114 -1.57 -5.34 -24.17
C ASN A 114 -3.04 -5.16 -24.62
N SER A 115 -3.78 -6.24 -24.88
CA SER A 115 -5.14 -6.23 -25.42
C SER A 115 -6.23 -6.54 -24.38
N CYS A 116 -5.92 -6.50 -23.09
CA CYS A 116 -6.93 -6.80 -22.07
C CYS A 116 -7.96 -5.66 -21.98
N PRO A 117 -9.27 -5.94 -22.16
CA PRO A 117 -10.30 -4.90 -22.33
C PRO A 117 -10.78 -4.25 -21.03
N ILE A 118 -10.11 -4.50 -19.89
CA ILE A 118 -10.60 -4.07 -18.57
C ILE A 118 -9.63 -3.12 -17.92
N VAL A 119 -10.13 -1.92 -17.70
CA VAL A 119 -9.56 -0.90 -16.82
C VAL A 119 -10.02 -1.23 -15.42
N LEU A 120 -9.10 -1.42 -14.47
CA LEU A 120 -9.48 -1.47 -13.08
C LEU A 120 -9.88 -0.05 -12.61
N PRO A 121 -10.99 0.07 -11.87
CA PRO A 121 -11.89 -1.01 -11.44
C PRO A 121 -12.89 -1.44 -12.52
N CYS A 122 -13.20 -2.75 -12.58
CA CYS A 122 -14.32 -3.24 -13.40
C CYS A 122 -15.67 -2.82 -12.78
N GLN A 123 -16.79 -2.99 -13.51
CA GLN A 123 -18.13 -2.60 -13.03
C GLN A 123 -18.51 -3.22 -11.67
N GLU A 124 -18.03 -4.43 -11.37
CA GLU A 124 -18.28 -5.13 -10.09
C GLU A 124 -17.46 -4.56 -8.92
N HIS A 125 -16.40 -3.81 -9.20
CA HIS A 125 -15.46 -3.28 -8.19
C HIS A 125 -15.31 -1.75 -8.26
N GLY A 126 -16.13 -1.07 -9.09
CA GLY A 126 -15.98 0.35 -9.42
C GLY A 126 -16.49 1.35 -8.39
N ALA A 127 -17.44 0.93 -7.56
CA ALA A 127 -17.96 1.75 -6.47
C ALA A 127 -18.61 0.86 -5.38
N PRO A 128 -18.50 1.23 -4.09
CA PRO A 128 -17.72 2.36 -3.55
C PRO A 128 -16.23 2.01 -3.42
N VAL A 129 -15.43 2.93 -2.85
CA VAL A 129 -13.98 2.80 -2.59
C VAL A 129 -13.60 1.43 -1.98
N THR A 130 -14.46 0.84 -1.14
CA THR A 130 -14.27 -0.52 -0.61
C THR A 130 -14.16 -1.62 -1.66
N GLY A 131 -14.92 -1.55 -2.77
CA GLY A 131 -14.87 -2.53 -3.84
C GLY A 131 -13.51 -2.54 -4.53
N TYR A 132 -12.93 -1.35 -4.69
CA TYR A 132 -11.60 -1.14 -5.23
C TYR A 132 -10.51 -1.73 -4.32
N ILE A 133 -10.54 -1.36 -3.04
CA ILE A 133 -9.59 -1.83 -2.02
C ILE A 133 -9.65 -3.37 -1.90
N SER A 134 -10.86 -3.92 -1.78
CA SER A 134 -11.09 -5.36 -1.65
C SER A 134 -10.54 -6.12 -2.84
N HIS A 135 -10.67 -5.56 -4.05
CA HIS A 135 -10.17 -6.21 -5.26
C HIS A 135 -8.65 -6.34 -5.26
N LEU A 136 -7.92 -5.24 -5.04
CA LEU A 136 -6.46 -5.27 -4.98
C LEU A 136 -5.94 -6.13 -3.83
N LYS A 137 -6.58 -6.07 -2.66
CA LYS A 137 -6.26 -6.98 -1.54
C LYS A 137 -6.44 -8.43 -1.94
N GLY A 138 -7.53 -8.77 -2.62
CA GLY A 138 -7.77 -10.12 -3.15
C GLY A 138 -6.68 -10.59 -4.12
N LEU A 139 -6.20 -9.71 -5.01
CA LEU A 139 -5.11 -10.04 -5.92
C LEU A 139 -3.80 -10.34 -5.18
N ILE A 140 -3.41 -9.49 -4.21
CA ILE A 140 -2.19 -9.68 -3.41
C ILE A 140 -2.31 -10.93 -2.52
N ASN A 141 -3.44 -11.12 -1.84
CA ASN A 141 -3.68 -12.30 -1.01
C ASN A 141 -3.66 -13.59 -1.84
N SER A 142 -4.17 -13.56 -3.08
CA SER A 142 -4.07 -14.72 -3.98
C SER A 142 -2.65 -15.02 -4.41
N LEU A 143 -1.74 -14.04 -4.43
CA LEU A 143 -0.32 -14.27 -4.65
C LEU A 143 0.36 -14.86 -3.41
N LEU A 144 -0.06 -14.45 -2.21
CA LEU A 144 0.54 -14.86 -0.93
C LEU A 144 -0.19 -16.03 -0.26
N ASN A 145 -0.91 -16.85 -1.03
CA ASN A 145 -1.62 -18.03 -0.55
C ASN A 145 -2.58 -17.79 0.63
N GLN A 146 -3.17 -16.59 0.73
CA GLN A 146 -4.11 -16.21 1.78
C GLN A 146 -3.58 -16.40 3.22
N SER A 147 -2.30 -16.11 3.46
CA SER A 147 -1.72 -16.19 4.81
C SER A 147 -2.38 -15.20 5.79
N ASP A 148 -2.80 -15.72 6.95
CA ASP A 148 -3.41 -14.93 8.03
C ASP A 148 -2.42 -13.95 8.69
N ASP A 149 -1.12 -14.22 8.59
CA ASP A 149 -0.04 -13.39 9.14
C ASP A 149 0.36 -12.22 8.21
N VAL A 150 -0.47 -11.94 7.20
CA VAL A 150 -0.26 -10.84 6.24
C VAL A 150 -1.35 -9.80 6.37
N CYS A 151 -0.93 -8.56 6.56
CA CYS A 151 -1.78 -7.39 6.46
C CYS A 151 -1.52 -6.61 5.16
N VAL A 152 -2.53 -6.55 4.29
CA VAL A 152 -2.42 -5.81 3.02
C VAL A 152 -3.02 -4.41 3.16
N ALA A 153 -2.21 -3.38 2.87
CA ALA A 153 -2.58 -1.98 2.88
C ALA A 153 -2.72 -1.43 1.44
N ILE A 154 -3.94 -1.02 1.08
CA ILE A 154 -4.24 -0.37 -0.21
C ILE A 154 -4.80 1.02 0.05
N PRO A 155 -3.98 2.08 0.06
CA PRO A 155 -4.52 3.44 -0.06
C PRO A 155 -5.20 3.61 -1.42
N CYS A 156 -6.27 4.42 -1.49
CA CYS A 156 -7.10 4.54 -2.71
C CYS A 156 -6.33 5.02 -3.94
N ASP A 157 -5.42 5.98 -3.76
CA ASP A 157 -4.46 6.38 -4.78
C ASP A 157 -3.05 6.05 -4.30
N SER A 158 -2.67 6.63 -3.17
CA SER A 158 -1.34 6.51 -2.57
C SER A 158 -1.38 6.90 -1.10
N LEU A 159 -0.35 6.58 -0.31
CA LEU A 159 -0.35 6.91 1.13
C LEU A 159 -0.43 8.42 1.42
N GLU A 160 -0.09 9.27 0.45
CA GLU A 160 -0.29 10.71 0.58
C GLU A 160 -1.76 11.11 0.74
N THR A 161 -2.72 10.27 0.33
CA THR A 161 -4.14 10.45 0.66
C THR A 161 -4.35 10.59 2.17
N TRP A 162 -3.67 9.78 2.99
CA TRP A 162 -3.77 9.87 4.45
C TRP A 162 -3.09 11.13 5.00
N ILE A 163 -2.02 11.59 4.36
CA ILE A 163 -1.36 12.85 4.70
C ILE A 163 -2.32 14.02 4.47
N VAL A 164 -2.94 14.08 3.29
CA VAL A 164 -3.92 15.12 2.95
C VAL A 164 -5.13 15.05 3.90
N ALA A 165 -5.61 13.85 4.23
CA ALA A 165 -6.68 13.67 5.22
C ALA A 165 -6.32 14.24 6.60
N ALA A 166 -5.07 14.02 7.05
CA ALA A 166 -4.57 14.52 8.32
C ALA A 166 -4.53 16.05 8.34
N TYR A 167 -3.95 16.66 7.32
CA TYR A 167 -3.69 18.10 7.28
C TYR A 167 -4.92 18.92 6.88
N ASP A 168 -5.59 18.53 5.79
CA ASP A 168 -6.66 19.31 5.16
C ASP A 168 -8.06 18.85 5.57
N GLY A 169 -8.22 17.60 6.04
CA GLY A 169 -9.50 17.07 6.47
C GLY A 169 -10.56 16.98 5.36
N LEU A 170 -10.11 16.84 4.10
CA LEU A 170 -10.99 16.76 2.93
C LEU A 170 -11.88 15.52 2.99
N LYS A 171 -13.21 15.69 2.91
CA LYS A 171 -14.18 14.60 3.00
C LYS A 171 -14.06 13.54 1.91
N ASN A 172 -13.65 13.95 0.71
CA ASN A 172 -13.58 13.09 -0.48
C ASN A 172 -12.12 12.87 -0.91
N VAL A 173 -11.18 12.90 0.04
CA VAL A 173 -9.73 12.81 -0.24
C VAL A 173 -9.35 11.52 -0.96
N GLU A 174 -10.07 10.43 -0.73
CA GLU A 174 -9.85 9.13 -1.37
C GLU A 174 -10.19 9.10 -2.87
N PHE A 175 -10.89 10.13 -3.38
CA PHE A 175 -11.17 10.28 -4.81
C PHE A 175 -10.17 11.21 -5.51
N VAL A 176 -9.20 11.77 -4.77
CA VAL A 176 -8.16 12.62 -5.35
C VAL A 176 -7.06 11.75 -5.94
N GLU A 177 -6.99 11.70 -7.27
CA GLU A 177 -5.85 11.09 -7.96
C GLU A 177 -4.59 11.94 -7.83
N SER A 178 -3.44 11.31 -7.63
CA SER A 178 -2.12 11.99 -7.54
C SER A 178 -2.10 13.10 -6.48
N PRO A 179 -2.43 12.79 -5.21
CA PRO A 179 -2.51 13.78 -4.12
C PRO A 179 -1.16 14.47 -3.86
N TRP A 180 -0.04 13.81 -4.13
CA TRP A 180 1.27 14.44 -4.06
C TRP A 180 1.38 15.60 -5.05
N GLU A 181 1.11 15.37 -6.33
CA GLU A 181 1.25 16.35 -7.40
C GLU A 181 0.19 17.46 -7.30
N LYS A 182 -1.06 17.09 -6.99
CA LYS A 182 -2.20 18.02 -7.02
C LYS A 182 -2.36 18.84 -5.75
N ILE A 183 -1.91 18.35 -4.59
CA ILE A 183 -2.13 19.00 -3.30
C ILE A 183 -0.80 19.32 -2.61
N ILE A 184 0.00 18.30 -2.30
CA ILE A 184 1.18 18.47 -1.43
C ILE A 184 2.29 19.27 -2.13
N ALA A 185 2.62 18.91 -3.36
CA ALA A 185 3.72 19.49 -4.14
C ALA A 185 3.25 20.60 -5.09
N HIS A 186 2.02 21.11 -4.92
CA HIS A 186 1.49 22.21 -5.72
C HIS A 186 2.27 23.52 -5.48
N GLY A 187 2.76 23.73 -4.26
CA GLY A 187 3.52 24.91 -3.85
C GLY A 187 4.96 24.59 -3.38
N LYS A 188 5.70 25.64 -3.02
CA LYS A 188 7.05 25.51 -2.41
C LYS A 188 7.00 24.98 -0.97
N SER A 189 5.82 24.96 -0.35
CA SER A 189 5.56 24.50 1.00
C SER A 189 4.14 23.94 1.12
N TYR A 190 3.97 22.98 2.03
CA TYR A 190 2.68 22.42 2.42
C TYR A 190 2.62 22.42 3.96
N HIS A 191 1.72 23.21 4.55
CA HIS A 191 1.61 23.39 6.02
C HIS A 191 2.97 23.59 6.71
N ASP A 192 3.70 24.64 6.32
CA ASP A 192 5.04 25.00 6.85
C ASP A 192 6.16 23.97 6.61
N ILE A 193 5.88 22.92 5.83
CA ILE A 193 6.87 21.95 5.38
C ILE A 193 7.30 22.31 3.97
N ARG A 194 8.57 22.73 3.81
CA ARG A 194 9.17 23.05 2.51
C ARG A 194 9.19 21.81 1.60
N ILE A 195 8.62 21.93 0.41
CA ILE A 195 8.61 20.90 -0.63
C ILE A 195 9.61 21.30 -1.72
N ALA A 196 10.85 20.83 -1.59
CA ALA A 196 11.93 21.20 -2.50
C ALA A 196 11.94 20.30 -3.76
N GLY A 197 11.61 20.88 -4.91
CA GLY A 197 11.81 20.27 -6.22
C GLY A 197 10.82 19.16 -6.57
N GLY A 198 9.63 19.15 -5.97
CA GLY A 198 8.52 18.25 -6.30
C GLY A 198 8.77 16.75 -6.10
N LYS A 199 9.96 16.34 -5.64
CA LYS A 199 10.31 14.93 -5.44
C LYS A 199 9.94 14.48 -4.03
N LYS A 200 9.30 13.31 -3.95
CA LYS A 200 9.06 12.58 -2.69
C LYS A 200 10.40 12.23 -2.04
N ARG A 201 10.57 12.49 -0.74
CA ARG A 201 11.80 12.20 0.02
C ARG A 201 11.47 11.73 1.44
N PRO A 202 12.11 10.67 1.96
CA PRO A 202 11.82 10.16 3.30
C PRO A 202 11.88 11.21 4.41
N VAL A 203 12.83 12.15 4.33
CA VAL A 203 12.97 13.25 5.31
C VAL A 203 11.74 14.17 5.37
N ILE A 204 11.02 14.35 4.26
CA ILE A 204 9.78 15.13 4.24
C ILE A 204 8.67 14.31 4.91
N PHE A 205 8.57 13.02 4.63
CA PHE A 205 7.56 12.13 5.21
C PHE A 205 7.75 11.93 6.71
N GLN A 206 8.99 11.99 7.20
CA GLN A 206 9.29 12.03 8.64
C GLN A 206 8.70 13.27 9.32
N ARG A 207 8.53 14.40 8.59
CA ARG A 207 7.88 15.61 9.11
C ARG A 207 6.36 15.52 9.07
N PHE A 208 5.79 14.75 8.14
CA PHE A 208 4.34 14.51 8.07
C PHE A 208 3.86 13.51 9.12
N ALA A 209 4.68 12.47 9.40
CA ALA A 209 4.30 11.36 10.26
C ALA A 209 3.70 11.78 11.63
N PRO A 210 4.26 12.75 12.39
CA PRO A 210 3.69 13.15 13.68
C PRO A 210 2.23 13.62 13.59
N ILE A 211 1.89 14.43 12.59
CA ILE A 211 0.52 14.94 12.39
C ILE A 211 -0.41 13.83 11.90
N VAL A 212 0.09 12.93 11.04
CA VAL A 212 -0.67 11.74 10.60
C VAL A 212 -1.02 10.86 11.81
N CYS A 213 -0.04 10.58 12.68
CA CYS A 213 -0.23 9.79 13.90
C CYS A 213 -1.19 10.49 14.87
N GLU A 214 -0.97 11.78 15.18
CA GLU A 214 -1.83 12.57 16.08
C GLU A 214 -3.29 12.56 15.63
N ARG A 215 -3.52 12.64 14.31
CA ARG A 215 -4.86 12.73 13.73
C ARG A 215 -5.39 11.41 13.19
N TRP A 216 -4.77 10.27 13.52
CA TRP A 216 -5.13 8.96 12.96
C TRP A 216 -6.62 8.64 13.12
N ASN A 217 -7.19 8.87 14.32
CA ASN A 217 -8.63 8.70 14.60
C ASN A 217 -9.56 9.55 13.70
N LYS A 218 -9.07 10.68 13.18
CA LYS A 218 -9.81 11.50 12.22
C LYS A 218 -9.63 10.95 10.80
N ILE A 219 -8.44 10.47 10.46
CA ILE A 219 -8.13 9.87 9.16
C ILE A 219 -8.99 8.64 8.92
N THR A 220 -9.14 7.74 9.90
CA THR A 220 -9.99 6.53 9.78
C THR A 220 -11.49 6.84 9.62
N LYS A 221 -11.93 8.06 9.96
CA LYS A 221 -13.30 8.54 9.70
C LYS A 221 -13.48 9.16 8.31
N LEU A 222 -12.38 9.58 7.68
CA LEU A 222 -12.37 10.21 6.36
C LEU A 222 -11.96 9.25 5.25
N CYS A 223 -11.15 8.25 5.59
CA CYS A 223 -10.54 7.32 4.65
C CYS A 223 -10.90 5.89 5.01
N GLU A 224 -11.65 5.22 4.14
CA GLU A 224 -11.98 3.80 4.28
C GLU A 224 -10.72 2.93 4.21
N SER A 225 -9.74 3.28 3.37
CA SER A 225 -8.45 2.60 3.28
C SER A 225 -7.65 2.64 4.58
N ALA A 226 -7.71 3.74 5.32
CA ALA A 226 -7.03 3.88 6.60
C ALA A 226 -7.71 3.04 7.69
N ARG A 227 -9.06 3.01 7.71
CA ARG A 227 -9.83 2.17 8.63
C ARG A 227 -9.61 0.68 8.36
N ASP A 228 -9.63 0.26 7.10
CA ASP A 228 -9.34 -1.12 6.70
C ASP A 228 -7.93 -1.54 7.14
N PHE A 229 -6.94 -0.66 6.99
CA PHE A 229 -5.58 -0.90 7.48
C PHE A 229 -5.52 -1.01 9.02
N GLU A 230 -6.19 -0.12 9.74
CA GLU A 230 -6.27 -0.16 11.21
C GLU A 230 -6.86 -1.48 11.71
N GLU A 231 -8.02 -1.90 11.17
CA GLU A 231 -8.67 -3.16 11.54
C GLU A 231 -7.78 -4.37 11.24
N CYS A 232 -7.04 -4.31 10.13
CA CYS A 232 -6.11 -5.34 9.72
C CYS A 232 -4.93 -5.45 10.71
N ILE A 233 -4.32 -4.34 11.11
CA ILE A 233 -3.26 -4.32 12.12
C ILE A 233 -3.78 -4.79 13.47
N LEU A 234 -4.93 -4.31 13.93
CA LEU A 234 -5.49 -4.71 15.22
C LEU A 234 -5.77 -6.22 15.31
N LYS A 235 -6.13 -6.88 14.20
CA LYS A 235 -6.28 -8.35 14.16
C LYS A 235 -4.95 -9.07 14.41
N GLN A 236 -3.84 -8.51 13.92
CA GLN A 236 -2.51 -9.10 14.10
C GLN A 236 -2.00 -8.97 15.55
N PHE A 237 -2.57 -8.10 16.38
CA PHE A 237 -2.15 -7.85 17.77
C PHE A 237 -3.10 -8.43 18.83
N LYS A 238 -4.14 -9.14 18.42
CA LYS A 238 -4.96 -9.96 19.31
C LYS A 238 -4.28 -11.28 19.62
#